data_AF-A0A8B9NMI9-F1
#
_entry.id   AF-A0A8B9NMI9-F1
#
_cell.length_a   1.000
_cell.length_b   1.000
_cell.length_c   1.000
_cell.angle_alpha   90.00
_cell.angle_beta   90.00
_cell.angle_gamma   90.00
#
_symmetry.space_group_name_H-M   'P 1'
#
loop_
_entity.id
_entity.type
_entity.pdbx_description
1 polymer ?
#
loop_
_entity_poly.entity_id
_entity_poly.type
_entity_poly.pdbx_seq_one_letter_code
_entity_poly.pdbx_strand_id
1 'polypeptide(L)'
;MQQDRCCSPQLKLKMLHRKTYHVKELQAEIDTHTDIFHNLDENGQKILRSLEGSEDAALLQRRLDNMNLRWSELRKKSLNIRSHLEASTDQWKRLHLSLQELLAWLQLKEDELKQQAPIGGDLSTVQKQNDIHRTFKRELKTKEPVIRSALETVRIFSAEQPAEVLEKVYPEPRELSPEERAHNVTKILQRQADEVRTEWDKLNLQSADWQKKIDDALERLQSLQEAMDELDLKLRQAEVFKGSWQPVGDLLIDSLQDHLEKLKVRVSMSIFLKENLNNLKDMVLLFCHDGGICYLSHLITRPHNIK
;
A
#
# COMPACT_ATOMS: atom_id res chain seq x y z
N MET A 1 14.08 20.68 16.69
CA MET A 1 13.70 19.76 17.78
C MET A 1 14.46 18.46 17.60
N GLN A 2 15.32 18.14 18.56
CA GLN A 2 16.12 16.92 18.60
C GLN A 2 15.32 15.76 19.22
N GLN A 3 15.75 14.55 18.88
CA GLN A 3 15.49 13.26 19.53
C GLN A 3 14.13 12.59 19.27
N ASP A 4 14.14 11.72 18.27
CA ASP A 4 13.71 10.33 18.50
C ASP A 4 14.50 9.37 17.58
N ARG A 5 15.79 9.20 17.91
CA ARG A 5 16.63 8.12 17.35
C ARG A 5 16.43 6.82 18.15
N CYS A 6 15.18 6.43 18.43
CA CYS A 6 14.93 5.29 19.29
C CYS A 6 14.72 4.01 18.46
N CYS A 7 15.63 3.05 18.66
CA CYS A 7 15.67 1.68 18.13
C CYS A 7 16.10 1.49 16.67
N SER A 8 17.42 1.48 16.45
CA SER A 8 18.00 0.90 15.24
C SER A 8 17.69 -0.61 15.13
N PRO A 9 17.22 -1.12 13.96
CA PRO A 9 16.95 -2.55 13.70
C PRO A 9 18.13 -3.50 14.02
N GLN A 10 19.34 -2.95 14.08
CA GLN A 10 20.58 -3.67 14.34
C GLN A 10 20.65 -4.31 15.73
N LEU A 11 19.96 -3.77 16.74
CA LEU A 11 20.05 -4.27 18.12
C LEU A 11 19.34 -5.61 18.33
N LYS A 12 18.32 -5.95 17.53
CA LYS A 12 17.52 -7.19 17.68
C LYS A 12 17.92 -8.31 16.73
N LEU A 13 18.46 -7.97 15.56
CA LEU A 13 19.22 -8.95 14.75
C LEU A 13 20.38 -9.52 15.58
N LYS A 14 21.03 -8.68 16.40
CA LYS A 14 22.03 -9.08 17.41
C LYS A 14 21.46 -10.01 18.50
N MET A 15 20.17 -9.93 18.82
CA MET A 15 19.53 -10.74 19.87
C MET A 15 19.04 -12.11 19.40
N LEU A 16 18.44 -12.21 18.21
CA LEU A 16 18.24 -13.52 17.58
C LEU A 16 19.61 -14.16 17.31
N HIS A 17 20.59 -13.39 16.83
CA HIS A 17 21.97 -13.87 16.76
C HIS A 17 22.50 -14.36 18.11
N ARG A 18 22.20 -13.70 19.23
CA ARG A 18 22.64 -14.13 20.57
C ARG A 18 21.96 -15.43 21.02
N LYS A 19 20.65 -15.61 20.81
CA LYS A 19 19.98 -16.90 21.11
C LYS A 19 20.49 -18.02 20.20
N THR A 20 20.65 -17.74 18.90
CA THR A 20 21.29 -18.66 17.95
C THR A 20 22.74 -18.96 18.36
N TYR A 21 23.47 -17.97 18.89
CA TYR A 21 24.84 -18.13 19.38
C TYR A 21 24.90 -19.03 20.61
N HIS A 22 24.07 -18.81 21.63
CA HIS A 22 24.04 -19.67 22.82
C HIS A 22 23.61 -21.10 22.49
N VAL A 23 22.70 -21.31 21.53
CA VAL A 23 22.36 -22.66 21.08
C VAL A 23 23.50 -23.30 20.28
N LYS A 24 24.28 -22.51 19.52
CA LYS A 24 25.51 -22.99 18.87
C LYS A 24 26.62 -23.31 19.88
N GLU A 25 26.73 -22.55 20.95
CA GLU A 25 27.67 -22.77 22.06
C GLU A 25 27.32 -24.04 22.83
N LEU A 26 26.04 -24.23 23.19
CA LEU A 26 25.51 -25.49 23.74
C LEU A 26 25.76 -26.68 22.81
N GLN A 27 25.60 -26.49 21.50
CA GLN A 27 25.88 -27.55 20.53
C GLN A 27 27.37 -27.89 20.46
N ALA A 28 28.25 -26.89 20.49
CA ALA A 28 29.68 -27.09 20.55
C ALA A 28 30.08 -27.81 21.85
N GLU A 29 29.48 -27.46 22.98
CA GLU A 29 29.69 -28.15 24.25
C GLU A 29 29.22 -29.62 24.18
N ILE A 30 28.04 -29.88 23.61
CA ILE A 30 27.55 -31.24 23.33
C ILE A 30 28.52 -32.01 22.44
N ASP A 31 29.06 -31.37 21.41
CA ASP A 31 29.98 -32.00 20.46
C ASP A 31 31.33 -32.32 21.15
N THR A 32 31.85 -31.44 22.01
CA THR A 32 33.06 -31.73 22.81
C THR A 32 32.87 -32.87 23.80
N HIS A 33 31.68 -33.00 24.41
CA HIS A 33 31.36 -34.09 25.33
C HIS A 33 30.98 -35.40 24.62
N THR A 34 30.78 -35.37 23.29
CA THR A 34 30.43 -36.56 22.49
C THR A 34 31.54 -37.60 22.56
N ASP A 35 32.81 -37.17 22.51
CA ASP A 35 33.96 -38.08 22.59
C ASP A 35 34.08 -38.72 23.98
N ILE A 36 33.83 -37.96 25.05
CA ILE A 36 33.83 -38.46 26.43
C ILE A 36 32.72 -39.52 26.61
N PHE A 37 31.53 -39.24 26.09
CA PHE A 37 30.41 -40.15 26.11
C PHE A 37 30.71 -41.45 25.35
N HIS A 38 31.27 -41.37 24.13
CA HIS A 38 31.63 -42.56 23.35
C HIS A 38 32.66 -43.43 24.07
N ASN A 39 33.69 -42.82 24.66
CA ASN A 39 34.69 -43.55 25.45
C ASN A 39 34.05 -44.25 26.67
N LEU A 40 33.12 -43.57 27.35
CA LEU A 40 32.41 -44.13 28.50
C LEU A 40 31.51 -45.31 28.11
N ASP A 41 30.75 -45.18 27.02
CA ASP A 41 29.90 -46.25 26.48
C ASP A 41 30.75 -47.44 26.01
N GLU A 42 31.82 -47.22 25.25
CA GLU A 42 32.72 -48.30 24.80
C GLU A 42 33.34 -49.06 25.97
N ASN A 43 33.80 -48.35 27.01
CA ASN A 43 34.37 -48.97 28.20
C ASN A 43 33.31 -49.71 29.03
N GLY A 44 32.12 -49.12 29.17
CA GLY A 44 30.97 -49.78 29.80
C GLY A 44 30.59 -51.09 29.09
N GLN A 45 30.56 -51.09 27.76
CA GLN A 45 30.30 -52.26 26.93
C GLN A 45 31.42 -53.32 27.07
N LYS A 46 32.69 -52.93 27.22
CA LYS A 46 33.79 -53.87 27.51
C LYS A 46 33.62 -54.55 28.87
N ILE A 47 33.26 -53.79 29.90
CA ILE A 47 33.04 -54.33 31.26
C ILE A 47 31.82 -55.25 31.28
N LEU A 48 30.74 -54.87 30.61
CA LEU A 48 29.54 -55.68 30.47
C LEU A 48 29.86 -57.09 29.91
N ARG A 49 30.66 -57.16 28.84
CA ARG A 49 31.11 -58.43 28.25
C ARG A 49 31.94 -59.28 29.21
N SER A 50 32.63 -58.67 30.17
CA SER A 50 33.44 -59.40 31.17
C SER A 50 32.64 -59.95 32.35
N LEU A 51 31.43 -59.43 32.60
CA LEU A 51 30.56 -59.80 33.72
C LEU A 51 29.45 -60.80 33.33
N GLU A 52 29.51 -61.38 32.12
CA GLU A 52 28.47 -62.21 31.51
C GLU A 52 27.82 -63.19 32.49
N GLY A 53 26.48 -63.15 32.56
CA GLY A 53 25.67 -64.06 33.40
C GLY A 53 25.45 -63.61 34.85
N SER A 54 26.04 -62.48 35.28
CA SER A 54 25.82 -61.92 36.63
C SER A 54 24.64 -60.92 36.70
N GLU A 55 24.07 -60.74 37.89
CA GLU A 55 23.06 -59.69 38.15
C GLU A 55 23.65 -58.28 37.97
N ASP A 56 24.95 -58.11 38.23
CA ASP A 56 25.69 -56.87 38.02
C ASP A 56 25.77 -56.48 36.53
N ALA A 57 25.88 -57.46 35.63
CA ALA A 57 25.81 -57.21 34.19
C ALA A 57 24.45 -56.64 33.78
N ALA A 58 23.35 -57.17 34.33
CA ALA A 58 22.01 -56.67 34.04
C ALA A 58 21.79 -55.24 34.58
N LEU A 59 22.34 -54.92 35.75
CA LEU A 59 22.29 -53.57 36.31
C LEU A 59 23.12 -52.58 35.50
N LEU A 60 24.33 -52.97 35.09
CA LEU A 60 25.22 -52.14 34.25
C LEU A 60 24.59 -51.87 32.88
N GLN A 61 24.01 -52.89 32.24
CA GLN A 61 23.29 -52.76 30.98
C GLN A 61 22.20 -51.69 31.08
N ARG A 62 21.33 -51.78 32.10
CA ARG A 62 20.25 -50.80 32.32
C ARG A 62 20.76 -49.37 32.50
N ARG A 63 21.91 -49.18 33.17
CA ARG A 63 22.52 -47.87 33.36
C ARG A 63 23.11 -47.30 32.07
N LEU A 64 23.78 -48.13 31.27
CA LEU A 64 24.30 -47.74 29.95
C LEU A 64 23.15 -47.38 29.00
N ASP A 65 22.10 -48.20 28.96
CA ASP A 65 20.92 -47.92 28.14
C ASP A 65 20.23 -46.61 28.54
N ASN A 66 20.09 -46.35 29.85
CA ASN A 66 19.51 -45.09 30.33
C ASN A 66 20.37 -43.88 29.97
N MET A 67 21.70 -44.00 30.11
CA MET A 67 22.65 -42.95 29.74
C MET A 67 22.60 -42.67 28.23
N ASN A 68 22.60 -43.71 27.41
CA ASN A 68 22.53 -43.62 25.95
C ASN A 68 21.22 -42.99 25.48
N LEU A 69 20.11 -43.36 26.12
CA LEU A 69 18.81 -42.75 25.87
C LEU A 69 18.83 -41.24 26.19
N ARG A 70 19.28 -40.86 27.40
CA ARG A 70 19.32 -39.46 27.83
C ARG A 70 20.24 -38.61 26.95
N TRP A 71 21.38 -39.17 26.53
CA TRP A 71 22.31 -38.51 25.62
C TRP A 71 21.68 -38.27 24.24
N SER A 72 21.05 -39.29 23.67
CA SER A 72 20.33 -39.19 22.39
C SER A 72 19.22 -38.14 22.45
N GLU A 73 18.42 -38.13 23.52
CA GLU A 73 17.36 -37.14 23.72
C GLU A 73 17.90 -35.72 23.85
N LEU A 74 19.00 -35.51 24.57
CA LEU A 74 19.63 -34.20 24.72
C LEU A 74 20.10 -33.65 23.36
N ARG A 75 20.83 -34.47 22.58
CA ARG A 75 21.29 -34.07 21.23
C ARG A 75 20.11 -33.74 20.33
N LYS A 76 19.07 -34.59 20.34
CA LYS A 76 17.85 -34.38 19.54
C LYS A 76 17.14 -33.07 19.92
N LYS A 77 16.98 -32.78 21.22
CA LYS A 77 16.36 -31.54 21.70
C LYS A 77 17.17 -30.30 21.29
N SER A 78 18.49 -30.32 21.49
CA SER A 78 19.38 -29.23 21.08
C SER A 78 19.27 -28.92 19.58
N LEU A 79 19.35 -29.97 18.74
CA LEU A 79 19.23 -29.83 17.29
C LEU A 79 17.87 -29.26 16.86
N ASN A 80 16.79 -29.71 17.49
CA ASN A 80 15.44 -29.23 17.18
C ASN A 80 15.28 -27.75 17.54
N ILE A 81 15.72 -27.34 18.73
CA ILE A 81 15.69 -25.94 19.17
C ILE A 81 16.49 -25.05 18.21
N ARG A 82 17.68 -25.49 17.80
CA ARG A 82 18.51 -24.77 16.82
C ARG A 82 17.79 -24.59 15.49
N SER A 83 17.32 -25.69 14.90
CA SER A 83 16.63 -25.69 13.61
C SER A 83 15.42 -24.74 13.62
N HIS A 84 14.61 -24.81 14.68
CA HIS A 84 13.45 -23.94 14.85
C HIS A 84 13.84 -22.46 14.96
N LEU A 85 14.87 -22.14 15.76
CA LEU A 85 15.34 -20.76 15.91
C LEU A 85 15.93 -20.20 14.61
N GLU A 86 16.68 -21.00 13.85
CA GLU A 86 17.23 -20.62 12.56
C GLU A 86 16.11 -20.37 11.53
N ALA A 87 15.14 -21.28 11.43
CA ALA A 87 13.97 -21.10 10.56
C ALA A 87 13.16 -19.84 10.91
N SER A 88 12.88 -19.62 12.19
CA SER A 88 12.17 -18.42 12.67
C SER A 88 12.97 -17.13 12.41
N THR A 89 14.30 -17.18 12.53
CA THR A 89 15.18 -16.04 12.21
C THR A 89 15.08 -15.66 10.74
N ASP A 90 15.10 -16.64 9.85
CA ASP A 90 15.09 -16.38 8.42
C ASP A 90 13.71 -15.93 7.93
N GLN A 91 12.63 -16.46 8.51
CA GLN A 91 11.27 -15.95 8.31
C GLN A 91 11.17 -14.48 8.74
N TRP A 92 11.70 -14.14 9.93
CA TRP A 92 11.72 -12.76 10.41
C TRP A 92 12.45 -11.81 9.47
N LYS A 93 13.66 -12.19 9.01
CA LYS A 93 14.44 -11.37 8.07
C LYS A 93 13.70 -11.12 6.78
N ARG A 94 13.11 -12.18 6.20
CA ARG A 94 12.33 -12.09 4.95
C ARG A 94 11.13 -11.16 5.12
N LEU A 95 10.40 -11.28 6.24
CA LEU A 95 9.25 -10.44 6.54
C LEU A 95 9.64 -8.98 6.75
N HIS A 96 10.73 -8.73 7.49
CA HIS A 96 11.27 -7.38 7.69
C HIS A 96 11.64 -6.71 6.36
N LEU A 97 12.38 -7.42 5.50
CA LEU A 97 12.75 -6.91 4.17
C LEU A 97 11.51 -6.64 3.30
N SER A 98 10.54 -7.56 3.30
CA SER A 98 9.27 -7.39 2.58
C SER A 98 8.52 -6.14 3.05
N LEU A 99 8.41 -5.90 4.36
CA LEU A 99 7.77 -4.69 4.89
C LEU A 99 8.52 -3.41 4.48
N GLN A 100 9.85 -3.43 4.46
CA GLN A 100 10.64 -2.28 3.99
C GLN A 100 10.45 -2.00 2.50
N GLU A 101 10.44 -3.06 1.67
CA GLU A 101 10.15 -2.95 0.24
C GLU A 101 8.75 -2.40 -0.02
N LEU A 102 7.76 -2.83 0.78
CA LEU A 102 6.40 -2.29 0.72
C LEU A 102 6.36 -0.81 1.08
N LEU A 103 7.02 -0.38 2.16
CA LEU A 103 7.10 1.04 2.53
C LEU A 103 7.74 1.90 1.44
N ALA A 104 8.86 1.44 0.88
CA ALA A 104 9.53 2.15 -0.21
C ALA A 104 8.64 2.24 -1.47
N TRP A 105 7.92 1.16 -1.79
CA TRP A 105 6.97 1.16 -2.90
C TRP A 105 5.78 2.10 -2.65
N LEU A 106 5.24 2.15 -1.42
CA LEU A 106 4.15 3.05 -1.04
C LEU A 106 4.58 4.51 -1.19
N GLN A 107 5.78 4.86 -0.73
CA GLN A 107 6.35 6.21 -0.89
C GLN A 107 6.48 6.59 -2.37
N LEU A 108 7.02 5.69 -3.20
CA LEU A 108 7.13 5.91 -4.64
C LEU A 108 5.75 6.16 -5.28
N LYS A 109 4.74 5.39 -4.89
CA LYS A 109 3.38 5.54 -5.42
C LYS A 109 2.67 6.79 -4.91
N GLU A 110 2.94 7.21 -3.69
CA GLU A 110 2.46 8.48 -3.16
C GLU A 110 3.04 9.65 -3.97
N ASP A 111 4.34 9.61 -4.29
CA ASP A 111 4.99 10.64 -5.10
C ASP A 111 4.49 10.64 -6.55
N GLU A 112 4.29 9.46 -7.15
CA GLU A 112 3.68 9.33 -8.47
C GLU A 112 2.27 9.92 -8.51
N LEU A 113 1.45 9.67 -7.49
CA LEU A 113 0.11 10.24 -7.39
C LEU A 113 0.15 11.77 -7.25
N LYS A 114 1.09 12.31 -6.45
CA LYS A 114 1.30 13.76 -6.31
C LYS A 114 1.69 14.42 -7.64
N GLN A 115 2.47 13.73 -8.48
CA GLN A 115 2.87 14.23 -9.81
C GLN A 115 1.72 14.31 -10.82
N GLN A 116 0.58 13.64 -10.57
CA GLN A 116 -0.57 13.73 -11.46
C GLN A 116 -1.33 15.06 -11.33
N ALA A 117 -1.15 15.77 -10.21
CA ALA A 117 -1.72 17.10 -10.02
C ALA A 117 -0.90 18.18 -10.77
N PRO A 118 -1.52 19.28 -11.24
CA PRO A 118 -2.95 19.63 -11.13
C PRO A 118 -3.82 18.99 -12.22
N ILE A 119 -5.14 19.16 -12.10
CA ILE A 119 -6.11 18.72 -13.12
C ILE A 119 -5.93 19.56 -14.39
N GLY A 120 -6.02 18.94 -15.56
CA GLY A 120 -5.99 19.61 -16.86
C GLY A 120 -7.16 20.58 -17.09
N GLY A 121 -6.95 21.58 -17.94
CA GLY A 121 -7.97 22.59 -18.27
C GLY A 121 -8.87 22.24 -19.46
N ASP A 122 -8.63 21.13 -20.15
CA ASP A 122 -9.37 20.69 -21.33
C ASP A 122 -9.73 19.19 -21.24
N LEU A 123 -10.80 18.80 -21.94
CA LEU A 123 -11.36 17.46 -21.87
C LEU A 123 -10.35 16.38 -22.27
N SER A 124 -9.50 16.64 -23.27
CA SER A 124 -8.52 15.66 -23.75
C SER A 124 -7.43 15.38 -22.72
N THR A 125 -6.94 16.42 -22.04
CA THR A 125 -5.94 16.30 -20.98
C THR A 125 -6.51 15.57 -19.77
N VAL A 126 -7.72 15.92 -19.31
CA VAL A 126 -8.36 15.26 -18.16
C VAL A 126 -8.69 13.80 -18.48
N GLN A 127 -9.11 13.49 -19.70
CA GLN A 127 -9.33 12.10 -20.14
C GLN A 127 -8.02 11.28 -20.09
N LYS A 128 -6.91 11.86 -20.55
CA LYS A 128 -5.58 11.23 -20.45
C LYS A 128 -5.16 11.01 -18.98
N GLN A 129 -5.41 11.99 -18.10
CA GLN A 129 -5.17 11.85 -16.66
C GLN A 129 -6.01 10.70 -16.06
N ASN A 130 -7.27 10.56 -16.48
CA ASN A 130 -8.13 9.45 -16.07
C ASN A 130 -7.56 8.08 -16.49
N ASP A 131 -7.07 7.96 -17.73
CA ASP A 131 -6.49 6.71 -18.22
C ASP A 131 -5.16 6.35 -17.52
N ILE A 132 -4.33 7.35 -17.21
CA ILE A 132 -3.14 7.18 -16.38
C ILE A 132 -3.54 6.70 -14.98
N HIS A 133 -4.53 7.36 -14.35
CA HIS A 133 -4.98 7.01 -13.00
C HIS A 133 -5.66 5.63 -12.93
N ARG A 134 -6.37 5.21 -13.99
CA ARG A 134 -6.88 3.84 -14.13
C ARG A 134 -5.76 2.81 -14.13
N THR A 135 -4.62 3.13 -14.72
CA THR A 135 -3.42 2.27 -14.69
C THR A 135 -2.85 2.22 -13.28
N PHE A 136 -2.68 3.36 -12.64
CA PHE A 136 -2.25 3.46 -11.24
C PHE A 136 -3.14 2.61 -10.31
N LYS A 137 -4.48 2.72 -10.42
CA LYS A 137 -5.43 1.91 -9.62
C LYS A 137 -5.34 0.41 -9.90
N ARG A 138 -4.99 -0.01 -11.12
CA ARG A 138 -4.75 -1.44 -11.42
C ARG A 138 -3.51 -1.94 -10.68
N GLU A 139 -2.45 -1.15 -10.65
CA GLU A 139 -1.24 -1.51 -9.92
C GLU A 139 -1.48 -1.62 -8.41
N LEU A 140 -2.28 -0.69 -7.83
CA LEU A 140 -2.73 -0.81 -6.44
C LEU A 140 -3.46 -2.14 -6.21
N LYS A 141 -4.45 -2.47 -7.04
CA LYS A 141 -5.19 -3.75 -6.94
C LYS A 141 -4.28 -4.98 -7.02
N THR A 142 -3.27 -4.94 -7.88
CA THR A 142 -2.29 -6.04 -7.98
C THR A 142 -1.41 -6.14 -6.72
N LYS A 143 -1.08 -5.02 -6.07
CA LYS A 143 -0.24 -4.99 -4.86
C LYS A 143 -1.00 -5.36 -3.58
N GLU A 144 -2.31 -5.11 -3.53
CA GLU A 144 -3.18 -5.39 -2.39
C GLU A 144 -2.99 -6.78 -1.75
N PRO A 145 -3.00 -7.93 -2.48
CA PRO A 145 -2.82 -9.24 -1.86
C PRO A 145 -1.45 -9.39 -1.20
N VAL A 146 -0.41 -8.73 -1.71
CA VAL A 146 0.95 -8.78 -1.14
C VAL A 146 0.98 -8.05 0.19
N ILE A 147 0.37 -6.86 0.27
CA ILE A 147 0.25 -6.08 1.51
C ILE A 147 -0.55 -6.88 2.54
N ARG A 148 -1.71 -7.41 2.14
CA ARG A 148 -2.57 -8.21 3.03
C ARG A 148 -1.84 -9.43 3.59
N SER A 149 -1.12 -10.15 2.73
CA SER A 149 -0.34 -11.32 3.14
C SER A 149 0.77 -10.95 4.12
N ALA A 150 1.52 -9.86 3.87
CA ALA A 150 2.59 -9.42 4.76
C ALA A 150 2.06 -9.02 6.15
N LEU A 151 0.94 -8.27 6.19
CA LEU A 151 0.29 -7.88 7.43
C LEU A 151 -0.22 -9.11 8.21
N GLU A 152 -0.77 -10.10 7.51
CA GLU A 152 -1.24 -11.33 8.14
C GLU A 152 -0.10 -12.19 8.69
N THR A 153 1.03 -12.29 7.97
CA THR A 153 2.21 -12.98 8.47
C THR A 153 2.73 -12.34 9.77
N VAL A 154 2.71 -11.01 9.88
CA VAL A 154 3.08 -10.32 11.14
C VAL A 154 2.12 -10.67 12.28
N ARG A 155 0.82 -10.79 12.01
CA ARG A 155 -0.17 -11.18 13.01
C ARG A 155 0.05 -12.61 13.49
N ILE A 156 0.24 -13.55 12.58
CA ILE A 156 0.53 -14.96 12.90
C ILE A 156 1.83 -15.06 13.71
N PHE A 157 2.91 -14.42 13.25
CA PHE A 157 4.20 -14.43 13.95
C PHE A 157 4.14 -13.77 15.33
N SER A 158 3.20 -12.83 15.54
CA SER A 158 2.93 -12.25 16.85
C SER A 158 2.20 -13.24 17.77
N ALA A 159 1.30 -14.06 17.22
CA ALA A 159 0.52 -15.06 17.96
C ALA A 159 1.33 -16.33 18.26
N GLU A 160 2.29 -16.68 17.42
CA GLU A 160 3.16 -17.87 17.56
C GLU A 160 4.33 -17.67 18.54
N GLN A 161 4.43 -16.54 19.25
CA GLN A 161 5.44 -16.43 20.32
C GLN A 161 5.18 -17.52 21.37
N PRO A 162 6.18 -18.38 21.66
CA PRO A 162 5.95 -19.53 22.52
C PRO A 162 5.67 -19.07 23.95
N ALA A 163 4.43 -19.26 24.38
CA ALA A 163 4.07 -19.22 25.79
C ALA A 163 4.52 -20.50 26.54
N GLU A 164 4.88 -21.60 25.86
CA GLU A 164 4.89 -22.91 26.53
C GLU A 164 5.92 -23.89 25.95
N VAL A 165 7.22 -23.76 26.29
CA VAL A 165 8.15 -24.93 26.25
C VAL A 165 9.24 -24.89 27.35
N LEU A 166 9.41 -23.79 28.10
CA LEU A 166 10.50 -23.65 29.09
C LEU A 166 10.03 -23.45 30.52
N GLU A 167 8.84 -23.93 30.89
CA GLU A 167 8.53 -24.09 32.31
C GLU A 167 9.07 -25.45 32.81
N LYS A 168 9.98 -25.37 33.79
CA LYS A 168 10.51 -26.44 34.66
C LYS A 168 11.86 -27.07 34.31
N VAL A 169 12.94 -26.29 34.21
CA VAL A 169 14.23 -26.72 34.79
C VAL A 169 15.08 -25.47 35.19
N TYR A 170 15.35 -25.33 36.50
CA TYR A 170 16.22 -24.36 37.21
C TYR A 170 15.74 -22.90 37.47
N PRO A 171 15.77 -22.45 38.74
CA PRO A 171 15.74 -21.04 39.13
C PRO A 171 17.16 -20.51 39.44
N GLU A 172 17.62 -19.45 38.77
CA GLU A 172 18.72 -18.56 39.21
C GLU A 172 18.67 -17.23 38.41
N PRO A 173 19.31 -16.14 38.89
CA PRO A 173 18.69 -14.83 39.10
C PRO A 173 18.90 -13.77 38.01
N ARG A 174 17.85 -12.95 37.86
CA ARG A 174 17.84 -11.50 37.56
C ARG A 174 18.87 -10.97 36.57
N GLU A 175 18.67 -11.29 35.30
CA GLU A 175 18.85 -10.36 34.18
C GLU A 175 17.56 -10.37 33.35
N LEU A 176 17.05 -9.20 32.93
CA LEU A 176 15.77 -8.97 32.20
C LEU A 176 15.17 -10.22 31.53
N SER A 177 13.91 -10.55 31.80
CA SER A 177 13.31 -11.84 31.42
C SER A 177 13.43 -12.09 29.89
N PRO A 178 13.78 -13.32 29.44
CA PRO A 178 13.75 -13.70 28.03
C PRO A 178 12.43 -13.38 27.30
N GLU A 179 11.32 -13.26 28.04
CA GLU A 179 9.99 -12.87 27.57
C GLU A 179 9.90 -11.38 27.22
N GLU A 180 10.44 -10.49 28.07
CA GLU A 180 10.47 -9.03 27.83
C GLU A 180 11.29 -8.68 26.57
N ARG A 181 12.24 -9.54 26.20
CA ARG A 181 13.15 -9.39 25.04
C ARG A 181 12.53 -9.88 23.73
N ALA A 182 11.73 -10.95 23.75
CA ALA A 182 10.96 -11.45 22.60
C ALA A 182 9.81 -10.50 22.25
N HIS A 183 9.12 -9.99 23.26
CA HIS A 183 8.04 -9.01 23.10
C HIS A 183 8.46 -7.78 22.30
N ASN A 184 9.74 -7.40 22.44
CA ASN A 184 10.27 -6.20 21.84
C ASN A 184 10.50 -6.38 20.30
N VAL A 185 10.83 -7.59 19.82
CA VAL A 185 11.02 -7.89 18.38
C VAL A 185 9.70 -7.82 17.62
N THR A 186 8.68 -8.47 18.18
CA THR A 186 7.32 -8.43 17.64
C THR A 186 6.79 -7.01 17.57
N LYS A 187 7.08 -6.15 18.57
CA LYS A 187 6.71 -4.73 18.53
C LYS A 187 7.29 -3.95 17.34
N ILE A 188 8.49 -4.28 16.85
CA ILE A 188 9.06 -3.58 15.68
C ILE A 188 8.35 -4.00 14.39
N LEU A 189 8.15 -5.30 14.18
CA LEU A 189 7.40 -5.79 13.02
C LEU A 189 5.96 -5.29 13.04
N GLN A 190 5.32 -5.27 14.21
CA GLN A 190 4.01 -4.67 14.38
C GLN A 190 4.02 -3.19 14.01
N ARG A 191 4.99 -2.41 14.51
CA ARG A 191 5.10 -1.00 14.14
C ARG A 191 5.28 -0.80 12.63
N GLN A 192 6.16 -1.58 11.99
CA GLN A 192 6.35 -1.51 10.53
C GLN A 192 5.10 -1.95 9.76
N ALA A 193 4.41 -2.97 10.24
CA ALA A 193 3.15 -3.43 9.66
C ALA A 193 2.05 -2.38 9.80
N ASP A 194 1.98 -1.72 10.96
CA ASP A 194 1.04 -0.63 11.20
C ASP A 194 1.36 0.57 10.32
N GLU A 195 2.64 0.90 10.13
CA GLU A 195 3.10 1.94 9.20
C GLU A 195 2.73 1.61 7.75
N VAL A 196 2.97 0.37 7.30
CA VAL A 196 2.53 -0.12 5.97
C VAL A 196 1.02 0.00 5.83
N ARG A 197 0.25 -0.37 6.86
CA ARG A 197 -1.22 -0.27 6.85
C ARG A 197 -1.68 1.18 6.73
N THR A 198 -1.14 2.08 7.55
CA THR A 198 -1.50 3.50 7.54
C THR A 198 -1.16 4.16 6.21
N GLU A 199 0.04 3.94 5.66
CA GLU A 199 0.42 4.52 4.36
C GLU A 199 -0.39 3.90 3.21
N TRP A 200 -0.73 2.61 3.27
CA TRP A 200 -1.62 1.97 2.30
C TRP A 200 -3.04 2.58 2.33
N ASP A 201 -3.63 2.74 3.51
CA ASP A 201 -4.96 3.31 3.66
C ASP A 201 -4.99 4.77 3.20
N LYS A 202 -3.96 5.55 3.57
CA LYS A 202 -3.76 6.93 3.12
C LYS A 202 -3.63 7.03 1.59
N LEU A 203 -2.81 6.19 0.97
CA LEU A 203 -2.64 6.17 -0.48
C LEU A 203 -3.94 5.84 -1.21
N ASN A 204 -4.71 4.88 -0.70
CA ASN A 204 -6.02 4.54 -1.26
C ASN A 204 -7.02 5.70 -1.14
N LEU A 205 -7.04 6.38 0.01
CA LEU A 205 -7.90 7.56 0.21
C LEU A 205 -7.52 8.68 -0.77
N GLN A 206 -6.23 9.02 -0.86
CA GLN A 206 -5.74 10.03 -1.80
C GLN A 206 -6.04 9.64 -3.26
N SER A 207 -5.91 8.36 -3.61
CA SER A 207 -6.25 7.86 -4.94
C SER A 207 -7.74 7.98 -5.23
N ALA A 208 -8.62 7.77 -4.24
CA ALA A 208 -10.06 7.93 -4.38
C ALA A 208 -10.44 9.41 -4.54
N ASP A 209 -9.86 10.29 -3.72
CA ASP A 209 -10.05 11.74 -3.82
C ASP A 209 -9.59 12.29 -5.17
N TRP A 210 -8.45 11.80 -5.68
CA TRP A 210 -7.96 12.19 -7.00
C TRP A 210 -8.86 11.69 -8.13
N GLN A 211 -9.40 10.47 -8.03
CA GLN A 211 -10.39 9.99 -9.00
C GLN A 211 -11.63 10.88 -8.99
N LYS A 212 -12.16 11.21 -7.81
CA LYS A 212 -13.32 12.10 -7.69
C LYS A 212 -13.07 13.45 -8.35
N LYS A 213 -11.90 14.04 -8.11
CA LYS A 213 -11.46 15.28 -8.77
C LYS A 213 -11.46 15.18 -10.30
N ILE A 214 -10.95 14.08 -10.86
CA ILE A 214 -10.98 13.81 -12.29
C ILE A 214 -12.43 13.71 -12.79
N ASP A 215 -13.27 12.94 -12.11
CA ASP A 215 -14.66 12.71 -12.50
C ASP A 215 -15.47 14.03 -12.47
N ASP A 216 -15.35 14.81 -11.40
CA ASP A 216 -15.97 16.14 -11.26
C ASP A 216 -15.51 17.11 -12.37
N ALA A 217 -14.23 17.06 -12.76
CA ALA A 217 -13.70 17.88 -13.83
C ALA A 217 -14.21 17.45 -15.22
N LEU A 218 -14.31 16.15 -15.47
CA LEU A 218 -14.87 15.62 -16.72
C LEU A 218 -16.33 16.03 -16.88
N GLU A 219 -17.15 15.88 -15.84
CA GLU A 219 -18.56 16.28 -15.86
C GLU A 219 -18.71 17.77 -16.18
N ARG A 220 -17.96 18.64 -15.48
CA ARG A 220 -17.98 20.09 -15.72
C ARG A 220 -17.55 20.47 -17.14
N LEU A 221 -16.48 19.86 -17.64
CA LEU A 221 -16.00 20.12 -19.00
C LEU A 221 -16.98 19.63 -20.06
N GLN A 222 -17.68 18.52 -19.82
CA GLN A 222 -18.75 18.04 -20.70
C GLN A 222 -19.94 18.99 -20.71
N SER A 223 -20.44 19.42 -19.55
CA SER A 223 -21.53 20.39 -19.48
C SER A 223 -21.17 21.72 -20.18
N LEU A 224 -19.92 22.17 -20.03
CA LEU A 224 -19.45 23.36 -20.73
C LEU A 224 -19.42 23.16 -22.26
N GLN A 225 -18.96 21.99 -22.71
CA GLN A 225 -18.95 21.64 -24.14
C GLN A 225 -20.36 21.62 -24.72
N GLU A 226 -21.31 20.99 -24.03
CA GLU A 226 -22.72 20.95 -24.45
C GLU A 226 -23.33 22.35 -24.54
N ALA A 227 -23.06 23.22 -23.56
CA ALA A 227 -23.52 24.62 -23.58
C ALA A 227 -22.89 25.42 -24.73
N MET A 228 -21.61 25.18 -25.04
CA MET A 228 -20.92 25.78 -26.18
C MET A 228 -21.52 25.31 -27.52
N ASP A 229 -21.81 24.01 -27.66
CA ASP A 229 -22.38 23.43 -28.87
C ASP A 229 -23.82 23.93 -29.10
N GLU A 230 -24.61 24.09 -28.04
CA GLU A 230 -25.94 24.71 -28.13
C GLU A 230 -25.86 26.18 -28.55
N LEU A 231 -24.91 26.95 -27.99
CA LEU A 231 -24.69 28.33 -28.37
C LEU A 231 -24.25 28.45 -29.84
N ASP A 232 -23.32 27.61 -30.30
CA ASP A 232 -22.85 27.59 -31.70
C ASP A 232 -23.99 27.27 -32.67
N LEU A 233 -24.81 26.25 -32.35
CA LEU A 233 -25.98 25.89 -33.14
C LEU A 233 -26.95 27.07 -33.28
N LYS A 234 -27.23 27.76 -32.16
CA LYS A 234 -28.18 28.88 -32.11
C LYS A 234 -27.63 30.12 -32.81
N LEU A 235 -26.32 30.35 -32.73
CA LEU A 235 -25.64 31.41 -33.46
C LEU A 235 -25.71 31.17 -34.97
N ARG A 236 -25.43 29.95 -35.44
CA ARG A 236 -25.61 29.56 -36.86
C ARG A 236 -27.05 29.73 -37.34
N GLN A 237 -28.03 29.32 -36.53
CA GLN A 237 -29.45 29.53 -36.84
C GLN A 237 -29.79 31.02 -36.98
N ALA A 238 -29.26 31.86 -36.08
CA ALA A 238 -29.44 33.31 -36.15
C ALA A 238 -28.76 33.93 -37.38
N GLU A 239 -27.59 33.45 -37.78
CA GLU A 239 -26.88 33.88 -38.98
C GLU A 239 -27.63 33.51 -40.27
N VAL A 240 -28.10 32.26 -40.38
CA VAL A 240 -28.94 31.81 -41.50
C VAL A 240 -30.22 32.63 -41.58
N PHE A 241 -30.89 32.83 -40.43
CA PHE A 241 -32.09 33.63 -40.35
C PHE A 241 -31.84 35.09 -40.74
N LYS A 242 -30.71 35.69 -40.34
CA LYS A 242 -30.31 37.04 -40.77
C LYS A 242 -30.08 37.09 -42.28
N GLY A 243 -29.48 36.05 -42.86
CA GLY A 243 -29.22 35.94 -44.29
C GLY A 243 -30.48 35.85 -45.16
N SER A 244 -31.62 35.41 -44.61
CA SER A 244 -32.88 35.30 -45.35
C SER A 244 -33.67 36.62 -45.44
N TRP A 245 -33.11 37.75 -45.01
CA TRP A 245 -33.82 39.03 -44.95
C TRP A 245 -33.71 39.78 -46.28
N GLN A 246 -34.86 40.30 -46.73
CA GLN A 246 -34.94 41.21 -47.87
C GLN A 246 -34.88 42.66 -47.38
N PRO A 247 -34.30 43.59 -48.16
CA PRO A 247 -34.42 45.02 -47.91
C PRO A 247 -35.88 45.45 -47.77
N VAL A 248 -36.16 46.41 -46.87
CA VAL A 248 -37.53 46.88 -46.58
C VAL A 248 -38.25 47.40 -47.82
N GLY A 249 -37.49 47.93 -48.80
CA GLY A 249 -38.04 48.40 -50.08
C GLY A 249 -38.58 47.29 -50.99
N ASP A 250 -38.18 46.04 -50.78
CA ASP A 250 -38.56 44.89 -51.61
C ASP A 250 -39.73 44.09 -51.01
N LEU A 251 -40.28 44.54 -49.87
CA LEU A 251 -41.35 43.86 -49.16
C LEU A 251 -42.73 44.19 -49.77
N LEU A 252 -43.54 43.15 -49.96
CA LEU A 252 -44.95 43.32 -50.32
C LEU A 252 -45.76 43.66 -49.06
N ILE A 253 -46.73 44.56 -49.18
CA ILE A 253 -47.59 44.99 -48.06
C ILE A 253 -48.30 43.79 -47.41
N ASP A 254 -48.74 42.81 -48.21
CA ASP A 254 -49.40 41.58 -47.73
C ASP A 254 -48.46 40.64 -46.95
N SER A 255 -47.14 40.82 -47.09
CA SER A 255 -46.11 40.01 -46.39
C SER A 255 -45.64 40.64 -45.07
N LEU A 256 -46.02 41.89 -44.76
CA LEU A 256 -45.51 42.63 -43.59
C LEU A 256 -45.80 41.91 -42.25
N GLN A 257 -46.94 41.23 -42.14
CA GLN A 257 -47.29 40.46 -40.95
C GLN A 257 -46.29 39.31 -40.72
N ASP A 258 -45.89 38.60 -41.77
CA ASP A 258 -44.91 37.51 -41.70
C ASP A 258 -43.51 38.04 -41.30
N HIS A 259 -43.14 39.22 -41.79
CA HIS A 259 -41.90 39.90 -41.39
C HIS A 259 -41.90 40.38 -39.93
N LEU A 260 -43.05 40.82 -39.40
CA LEU A 260 -43.21 41.16 -37.99
C LEU A 260 -43.11 39.93 -37.08
N GLU A 261 -43.68 38.79 -37.48
CA GLU A 261 -43.52 37.53 -36.74
C GLU A 261 -42.06 37.05 -36.76
N LYS A 262 -41.38 37.15 -37.91
CA LYS A 262 -39.93 36.91 -38.03
C LYS A 262 -39.10 37.82 -37.11
N LEU A 263 -39.48 39.09 -36.97
CA LEU A 263 -38.84 40.04 -36.04
C LEU A 263 -39.02 39.62 -34.58
N LYS A 264 -40.19 39.12 -34.18
CA LYS A 264 -40.42 38.58 -32.83
C LYS A 264 -39.53 37.37 -32.55
N VAL A 265 -39.43 36.44 -33.51
CA VAL A 265 -38.53 35.27 -33.40
C VAL A 265 -37.07 35.70 -33.17
N ARG A 266 -36.60 36.76 -33.85
CA ARG A 266 -35.27 37.32 -33.63
C ARG A 266 -35.09 37.88 -32.23
N VAL A 267 -36.09 38.61 -31.71
CA VAL A 267 -36.03 39.14 -30.33
C VAL A 267 -35.92 38.01 -29.32
N SER A 268 -36.73 36.96 -29.46
CA SER A 268 -36.66 35.76 -28.61
C SER A 268 -35.31 35.06 -28.71
N MET A 269 -34.76 34.89 -29.92
CA MET A 269 -33.45 34.28 -30.14
C MET A 269 -32.32 35.10 -29.52
N SER A 270 -32.38 36.44 -29.60
CA SER A 270 -31.38 37.31 -28.97
C SER A 270 -31.40 37.25 -27.45
N ILE A 271 -32.58 37.07 -26.82
CA ILE A 271 -32.70 36.92 -25.37
C ILE A 271 -32.05 35.59 -24.94
N PHE A 272 -32.39 34.50 -25.63
CA PHE A 272 -31.83 33.18 -25.39
C PHE A 272 -30.29 33.16 -25.50
N LEU A 273 -29.72 33.75 -26.56
CA LEU A 273 -28.26 33.83 -26.74
C LEU A 273 -27.59 34.60 -25.58
N LYS A 274 -28.24 35.65 -25.08
CA LYS A 274 -27.71 36.45 -23.96
C LYS A 274 -27.74 35.66 -22.64
N GLU A 275 -28.80 34.90 -22.38
CA GLU A 275 -28.91 34.05 -21.19
C GLU A 275 -27.87 32.92 -21.22
N ASN A 276 -27.73 32.20 -22.34
CA ASN A 276 -26.73 31.14 -22.45
C ASN A 276 -25.29 31.64 -22.33
N LEU A 277 -24.99 32.84 -22.86
CA LEU A 277 -23.66 33.44 -22.73
C LEU A 277 -23.36 33.85 -21.28
N ASN A 278 -24.38 34.22 -20.50
CA ASN A 278 -24.22 34.46 -19.05
C ASN A 278 -24.00 33.14 -18.30
N ASN A 279 -24.80 32.11 -18.59
CA ASN A 279 -24.63 30.78 -17.99
C ASN A 279 -23.22 30.22 -18.26
N LEU A 280 -22.73 30.37 -19.49
CA LEU A 280 -21.40 29.92 -19.88
C LEU A 280 -20.29 30.69 -19.15
N LYS A 281 -20.46 32.01 -18.96
CA LYS A 281 -19.54 32.81 -18.14
C LYS A 281 -19.52 32.32 -16.69
N ASP A 282 -20.67 32.00 -16.11
CA ASP A 282 -20.77 31.50 -14.73
C ASP A 282 -20.12 30.11 -14.59
N MET A 283 -20.32 29.21 -15.55
CA MET A 283 -19.64 27.91 -15.58
C MET A 283 -18.11 28.03 -15.65
N VAL A 284 -17.60 28.94 -16.50
CA VAL A 284 -16.16 29.18 -16.65
C VAL A 284 -15.56 29.83 -15.40
N LEU A 285 -16.29 30.74 -14.73
CA LEU A 285 -15.86 31.36 -13.47
C LEU A 285 -15.76 30.34 -12.34
N LEU A 286 -16.74 29.43 -12.24
CA LEU A 286 -16.71 28.34 -11.27
C LEU A 286 -15.52 27.40 -11.50
N PHE A 287 -15.16 27.17 -12.76
CA PHE A 287 -14.00 26.35 -13.14
C PHE A 287 -12.66 27.01 -12.75
N CYS A 288 -12.52 28.33 -12.88
CA CYS A 288 -11.27 29.02 -12.54
C CYS A 288 -11.05 29.21 -11.02
N HIS A 289 -12.08 29.07 -10.17
CA HIS A 289 -11.95 29.20 -8.70
C HIS A 289 -11.40 27.93 -8.00
N ASP A 290 -11.58 26.74 -8.58
CA ASP A 290 -11.27 25.45 -7.91
C ASP A 290 -9.86 24.87 -8.20
N GLY A 291 -8.97 25.58 -8.91
CA GLY A 291 -7.61 25.05 -9.11
C GLY A 291 -6.77 25.53 -10.31
N GLY A 292 -7.20 26.57 -11.02
CA GLY A 292 -6.33 27.43 -11.84
C GLY A 292 -5.59 26.78 -13.03
N ILE A 293 -6.10 27.02 -14.24
CA ILE A 293 -5.41 27.64 -15.39
C ILE A 293 -6.51 28.09 -16.37
N CYS A 294 -6.66 29.39 -16.53
CA CYS A 294 -7.76 30.02 -17.27
C CYS A 294 -7.32 30.27 -18.74
N TYR A 295 -7.18 29.22 -19.57
CA TYR A 295 -6.96 29.40 -21.01
C TYR A 295 -8.24 29.88 -21.74
N LEU A 296 -9.42 29.64 -21.16
CA LEU A 296 -10.71 29.97 -21.78
C LEU A 296 -11.14 31.43 -21.58
N SER A 297 -10.61 32.14 -20.58
CA SER A 297 -10.84 33.58 -20.44
C SER A 297 -10.40 34.34 -21.70
N HIS A 298 -9.30 33.92 -22.34
CA HIS A 298 -8.79 34.64 -23.52
C HIS A 298 -9.60 34.39 -24.81
N LEU A 299 -10.31 33.27 -24.90
CA LEU A 299 -11.15 32.92 -26.06
C LEU A 299 -12.53 33.58 -26.00
N ILE A 300 -13.11 33.72 -24.80
CA ILE A 300 -14.43 34.35 -24.63
C ILE A 300 -14.34 35.90 -24.62
N THR A 301 -13.16 36.47 -24.30
CA THR A 301 -12.97 37.93 -24.20
C THR A 301 -12.41 38.58 -25.47
N ARG A 302 -12.13 37.84 -26.55
CA ARG A 302 -11.90 38.49 -27.85
C ARG A 302 -13.25 38.90 -28.42
N PRO A 303 -13.56 40.21 -28.52
CA PRO A 303 -14.72 40.62 -29.27
C PRO A 303 -14.45 40.19 -30.71
N HIS A 304 -15.20 39.21 -31.21
CA HIS A 304 -15.35 39.09 -32.65
C HIS A 304 -15.87 40.45 -33.12
N ASN A 305 -14.98 41.19 -33.79
CA ASN A 305 -15.32 42.37 -34.56
C ASN A 305 -16.26 41.88 -35.67
N ILE A 306 -17.54 41.73 -35.32
CA ILE A 306 -18.63 41.60 -36.28
C ILE A 306 -18.79 43.03 -36.83
N LYS A 307 -18.04 43.32 -37.89
CA LYS A 307 -18.38 44.39 -38.82
C LYS A 307 -19.54 43.95 -39.70
#